data_AF-A0A921YS81-F1
#
_entry.id   AF-A0A921YS81-F1
#
_cell.length_a   1.000
_cell.length_b   1.000
_cell.length_c   1.000
_cell.angle_alpha   90.00
_cell.angle_beta   90.00
_cell.angle_gamma   90.00
#
_symmetry.space_group_name_H-M   'P 1'
#
loop_
_entity.id
_entity.type
_entity.pdbx_description
1 polymer ?
#
loop_
_entity_poly.entity_id
_entity_poly.type
_entity_poly.pdbx_seq_one_letter_code
_entity_poly.pdbx_strand_id
1 'polypeptide(L)'
;MYCGRTSAIASRSFQQIERNRFLTINRLKHTKALRNEKEKLRMYVVQRYIDYVKNYTKVLETRFPNAVKMYRVFSVGIKDFLRDLKMYISLRLKVAKDRGFSKMSRQELELYEKMPSDMWRIAPVLILSAIPFGNYIIFPLAFLKPRKLLCSHFWSIQQKVEFTRQDLTERLRHNKPVFRALQAKVEDIPDSELKRKWRGVVASLGSGVHPSPNDLLDCKELFSKEPYHLNSLTYVHMD
;
A
#
# COMPACT_ATOMS: atom_id res chain seq x y z
N MET A 1 -32.00 53.98 -38.87
CA MET A 1 -32.46 53.43 -37.59
C MET A 1 -32.16 51.93 -37.56
N TYR A 2 -31.34 51.55 -36.59
CA TYR A 2 -31.13 50.24 -35.92
C TYR A 2 -32.36 49.30 -35.96
N CYS A 3 -32.31 47.98 -35.83
CA CYS A 3 -31.32 46.95 -35.52
C CYS A 3 -32.05 45.61 -35.76
N GLY A 4 -31.43 44.62 -36.42
CA GLY A 4 -32.10 43.34 -36.68
C GLY A 4 -31.20 42.13 -36.88
N ARG A 5 -29.91 42.20 -36.49
CA ARG A 5 -28.94 41.10 -36.69
C ARG A 5 -28.42 40.44 -35.41
N THR A 6 -28.85 40.87 -34.23
CA THR A 6 -28.31 40.37 -32.94
C THR A 6 -29.02 39.12 -32.39
N SER A 7 -30.25 38.79 -32.82
CA SER A 7 -31.03 37.68 -32.25
C SER A 7 -30.58 36.28 -32.73
N ALA A 8 -30.13 36.16 -33.99
CA ALA A 8 -29.76 34.86 -34.56
C ALA A 8 -28.45 34.30 -33.98
N ILE A 9 -27.48 35.17 -33.68
CA ILE A 9 -26.17 34.78 -33.12
C ILE A 9 -26.32 34.30 -31.67
N ALA A 10 -27.17 34.96 -30.87
CA ALA A 10 -27.46 34.57 -29.50
C ALA A 10 -28.19 33.22 -29.39
N SER A 11 -29.08 32.89 -30.33
CA SER A 11 -29.79 31.60 -30.34
C SER A 11 -28.86 30.41 -30.63
N ARG A 12 -27.90 30.58 -31.55
CA ARG A 12 -26.91 29.55 -31.90
C ARG A 12 -25.91 29.30 -30.77
N SER A 13 -25.46 30.35 -30.08
CA SER A 13 -24.57 30.19 -28.91
C SER A 13 -25.27 29.50 -27.74
N PHE A 14 -26.55 29.82 -27.49
CA PHE A 14 -27.33 29.18 -26.42
C PHE A 14 -27.61 27.69 -26.69
N GLN A 15 -27.97 27.33 -27.94
CA GLN A 15 -28.12 25.93 -28.34
C GLN A 15 -26.81 25.14 -28.28
N GLN A 16 -25.68 25.78 -28.58
CA GLN A 16 -24.37 25.15 -28.49
C GLN A 16 -23.91 24.96 -27.04
N ILE A 17 -24.24 25.90 -26.14
CA ILE A 17 -24.01 25.79 -24.69
C ILE A 17 -24.85 24.64 -24.10
N GLU A 18 -26.13 24.55 -24.43
CA GLU A 18 -27.03 23.45 -24.03
C GLU A 18 -26.51 22.08 -24.48
N ARG A 19 -26.09 21.96 -25.75
CA ARG A 19 -25.55 20.73 -26.32
C ARG A 19 -24.22 20.32 -25.65
N ASN A 20 -23.34 21.27 -25.35
CA ASN A 20 -22.10 21.03 -24.61
C ASN A 20 -22.36 20.64 -23.16
N ARG A 21 -23.38 21.22 -22.50
CA ARG A 21 -23.82 20.85 -21.16
C ARG A 21 -24.32 19.41 -21.11
N PHE A 22 -25.11 19.00 -22.10
CA PHE A 22 -25.62 17.63 -22.22
C PHE A 22 -24.50 16.60 -22.41
N LEU A 23 -23.53 16.88 -23.30
CA LEU A 23 -22.36 16.02 -23.51
C LEU A 23 -21.50 15.89 -22.25
N THR A 24 -21.35 16.98 -21.50
CA THR A 24 -20.58 16.99 -20.23
C THR A 24 -21.30 16.17 -19.15
N ILE A 25 -22.62 16.30 -19.03
CA ILE A 25 -23.44 15.53 -18.10
C ILE A 25 -23.39 14.03 -18.41
N ASN A 26 -23.47 13.64 -19.69
CA ASN A 26 -23.40 12.23 -20.08
C ASN A 26 -22.02 11.62 -19.85
N ARG A 27 -20.93 12.36 -20.09
CA ARG A 27 -19.57 11.92 -19.73
C ARG A 27 -19.45 11.71 -18.21
N LEU A 28 -19.92 12.67 -17.40
CA LEU A 28 -19.92 12.54 -15.93
C LEU A 28 -20.74 11.34 -15.43
N LYS A 29 -21.90 11.06 -16.03
CA LYS A 29 -22.71 9.87 -15.70
C LYS A 29 -21.98 8.57 -16.05
N HIS A 30 -21.35 8.50 -17.22
CA HIS A 30 -20.58 7.33 -17.66
C HIS A 30 -19.35 7.07 -16.77
N THR A 31 -18.60 8.12 -16.42
CA THR A 31 -17.44 7.99 -15.51
C THR A 31 -17.87 7.56 -14.10
N LYS A 32 -19.02 8.05 -13.62
CA LYS A 32 -19.61 7.61 -12.33
C LYS A 32 -20.06 6.15 -12.37
N ALA A 33 -20.68 5.70 -13.46
CA ALA A 33 -21.09 4.30 -13.64
C ALA A 33 -19.88 3.35 -13.67
N LEU A 34 -18.84 3.69 -14.44
CA LEU A 34 -17.58 2.91 -14.49
C LEU A 34 -16.89 2.81 -13.12
N ARG A 35 -16.92 3.88 -12.32
CA ARG A 35 -16.38 3.87 -10.96
C ARG A 35 -17.19 2.93 -10.04
N ASN A 36 -18.51 2.95 -10.15
CA ASN A 36 -19.41 2.08 -9.38
C ASN A 36 -19.22 0.60 -9.74
N GLU A 37 -19.07 0.26 -11.03
CA GLU A 37 -18.82 -1.11 -11.48
C GLU A 37 -17.45 -1.63 -11.03
N LYS A 38 -16.41 -0.77 -11.05
CA LYS A 38 -15.10 -1.11 -10.47
C LYS A 38 -15.17 -1.36 -8.96
N GLU A 39 -15.98 -0.62 -8.23
CA GLU A 39 -16.18 -0.81 -6.79
C GLU A 39 -16.98 -2.08 -6.47
N LYS A 40 -18.01 -2.40 -7.27
CA LYS A 40 -18.75 -3.67 -7.18
C LYS A 40 -17.88 -4.89 -7.46
N LEU A 41 -17.07 -4.85 -8.52
CA LEU A 41 -16.11 -5.93 -8.83
C LEU A 41 -15.11 -6.13 -7.69
N ARG A 42 -14.58 -5.04 -7.12
CA ARG A 42 -13.70 -5.11 -5.95
C ARG A 42 -14.41 -5.76 -4.77
N MET A 43 -15.66 -5.36 -4.48
CA MET A 43 -16.42 -5.93 -3.37
C MET A 43 -16.76 -7.41 -3.62
N TYR A 44 -17.08 -7.80 -4.86
CA TYR A 44 -17.36 -9.18 -5.26
C TYR A 44 -16.15 -10.09 -5.10
N VAL A 45 -14.97 -9.66 -5.59
CA VAL A 45 -13.72 -10.41 -5.44
C VAL A 45 -13.39 -10.62 -3.95
N VAL A 46 -13.60 -9.58 -3.14
CA VAL A 46 -13.36 -9.65 -1.70
C VAL A 46 -14.38 -10.54 -0.98
N GLN A 47 -15.65 -10.51 -1.37
CA GLN A 47 -16.68 -11.38 -0.79
C GLN A 47 -16.43 -12.85 -1.14
N ARG A 48 -16.11 -13.12 -2.42
CA ARG A 48 -15.77 -14.47 -2.91
C ARG A 48 -14.53 -15.03 -2.21
N TYR A 49 -13.57 -14.17 -1.90
CA TYR A 49 -12.41 -14.50 -1.08
C TYR A 49 -12.84 -14.94 0.33
N ILE A 50 -13.65 -14.14 1.03
CA ILE A 50 -14.10 -14.44 2.39
C ILE A 50 -14.79 -15.80 2.45
N ASP A 51 -15.66 -16.08 1.49
CA ASP A 51 -16.43 -17.33 1.47
C ASP A 51 -15.58 -18.53 1.08
N TYR A 52 -14.60 -18.35 0.20
CA TYR A 52 -13.62 -19.40 -0.13
C TYR A 52 -12.80 -19.81 1.09
N VAL A 53 -12.27 -18.84 1.83
CA VAL A 53 -11.42 -19.12 2.98
C VAL A 53 -12.21 -19.79 4.12
N LYS A 54 -13.48 -19.44 4.31
CA LYS A 54 -14.38 -20.14 5.24
C LYS A 54 -14.60 -21.61 4.87
N ASN A 55 -14.65 -21.93 3.58
CA ASN A 55 -14.89 -23.30 3.11
C ASN A 55 -13.60 -24.12 3.07
N TYR A 56 -12.46 -23.47 2.92
CA TYR A 56 -11.14 -24.09 2.85
C TYR A 56 -10.73 -24.81 4.15
N THR A 57 -11.14 -24.29 5.32
CA THR A 57 -10.89 -24.96 6.62
C THR A 57 -11.50 -26.37 6.67
N LYS A 58 -12.67 -26.57 6.06
CA LYS A 58 -13.36 -27.87 6.00
C LYS A 58 -12.69 -28.86 5.04
N VAL A 59 -12.17 -28.37 3.91
CA VAL A 59 -11.51 -29.20 2.89
C VAL A 59 -10.18 -29.76 3.40
N LEU A 60 -9.46 -28.98 4.21
CA LEU A 60 -8.14 -29.34 4.72
C LEU A 60 -8.20 -30.36 5.88
N GLU A 61 -9.23 -30.29 6.72
CA GLU A 61 -9.49 -31.26 7.81
C GLU A 61 -9.77 -32.68 7.29
N THR A 62 -10.31 -32.80 6.08
CA THR A 62 -10.78 -34.08 5.53
C THR A 62 -9.68 -34.90 4.85
N ARG A 63 -8.62 -34.27 4.31
CA ARG A 63 -7.69 -34.95 3.37
C ARG A 63 -6.29 -35.28 3.90
N PHE A 64 -5.83 -34.72 5.03
CA PHE A 64 -4.44 -34.93 5.49
C PHE A 64 -4.27 -35.03 7.04
N PRO A 65 -4.43 -36.22 7.64
CA PRO A 65 -4.35 -36.41 9.09
C PRO A 65 -2.94 -36.29 9.70
N ASN A 66 -1.84 -36.51 8.95
CA ASN A 66 -0.47 -36.23 9.41
C ASN A 66 -0.04 -34.76 9.25
N ALA A 67 -0.87 -33.92 8.61
CA ALA A 67 -0.62 -32.50 8.42
C ALA A 67 -1.09 -31.63 9.59
N VAL A 68 -1.56 -32.19 10.71
CA VAL A 68 -2.20 -31.46 11.83
C VAL A 68 -1.32 -30.35 12.43
N LYS A 69 0.01 -30.54 12.49
CA LYS A 69 0.95 -29.49 12.95
C LYS A 69 1.07 -28.33 11.94
N MET A 70 1.04 -28.64 10.65
CA MET A 70 1.12 -27.67 9.55
C MET A 70 -0.23 -26.97 9.30
N TYR A 71 -1.34 -27.71 9.42
CA TYR A 71 -2.71 -27.21 9.47
C TYR A 71 -2.85 -26.16 10.56
N ARG A 72 -2.27 -26.38 11.75
CA ARG A 72 -2.39 -25.41 12.84
C ARG A 72 -1.73 -24.07 12.50
N VAL A 73 -0.54 -24.08 11.90
CA VAL A 73 0.15 -22.85 11.46
C VAL A 73 -0.62 -22.18 10.32
N PHE A 74 -1.09 -22.95 9.34
CA PHE A 74 -1.82 -22.44 8.20
C PHE A 74 -3.20 -21.89 8.57
N SER A 75 -3.94 -22.57 9.45
CA SER A 75 -5.25 -22.16 9.94
C SER A 75 -5.19 -20.94 10.85
N VAL A 76 -4.13 -20.78 11.64
CA VAL A 76 -3.88 -19.53 12.38
C VAL A 76 -3.62 -18.40 11.39
N GLY A 77 -2.75 -18.61 10.39
CA GLY A 77 -2.46 -17.59 9.38
C GLY A 77 -3.66 -17.18 8.53
N ILE A 78 -4.53 -18.13 8.18
CA ILE A 78 -5.82 -17.87 7.53
C ILE A 78 -6.70 -16.96 8.39
N LYS A 79 -6.85 -17.27 9.67
CA LYS A 79 -7.72 -16.53 10.59
C LYS A 79 -7.24 -15.10 10.76
N ASP A 80 -5.93 -14.92 10.89
CA ASP A 80 -5.30 -13.61 11.01
C ASP A 80 -5.44 -12.82 9.70
N PHE A 81 -5.20 -13.45 8.55
CA PHE A 81 -5.44 -12.81 7.25
C PHE A 81 -6.90 -12.38 7.08
N LEU A 82 -7.85 -13.23 7.45
CA LEU A 82 -9.27 -12.90 7.35
C LEU A 82 -9.69 -11.75 8.26
N ARG A 83 -9.07 -11.65 9.44
CA ARG A 83 -9.31 -10.53 10.35
C ARG A 83 -8.86 -9.21 9.71
N ASP A 84 -7.65 -9.22 9.17
CA ASP A 84 -7.05 -8.07 8.51
C ASP A 84 -7.78 -7.69 7.22
N LEU A 85 -8.27 -8.67 6.47
CA LEU A 85 -9.14 -8.44 5.31
C LEU A 85 -10.49 -7.83 5.70
N LYS A 86 -11.15 -8.33 6.73
CA LYS A 86 -12.41 -7.75 7.23
C LYS A 86 -12.19 -6.31 7.70
N MET A 87 -11.07 -6.06 8.37
CA MET A 87 -10.70 -4.72 8.81
C MET A 87 -10.45 -3.83 7.60
N TYR A 88 -9.70 -4.29 6.59
CA TYR A 88 -9.49 -3.57 5.32
C TYR A 88 -10.80 -3.18 4.62
N ILE A 89 -11.76 -4.11 4.50
CA ILE A 89 -13.08 -3.83 3.91
C ILE A 89 -13.82 -2.78 4.72
N SER A 90 -13.83 -2.93 6.05
CA SER A 90 -14.49 -1.98 6.94
C SER A 90 -13.88 -0.58 6.79
N LEU A 91 -12.56 -0.50 6.64
CA LEU A 91 -11.84 0.76 6.40
C LEU A 91 -12.15 1.35 5.03
N ARG A 92 -12.19 0.52 3.97
CA ARG A 92 -12.63 0.93 2.63
C ARG A 92 -14.02 1.54 2.65
N LEU A 93 -14.96 0.89 3.33
CA LEU A 93 -16.34 1.34 3.47
C LEU A 93 -16.41 2.66 4.28
N LYS A 94 -15.65 2.77 5.37
CA LYS A 94 -15.54 4.01 6.15
C LYS A 94 -14.98 5.17 5.33
N VAL A 95 -13.87 4.96 4.59
CA VAL A 95 -13.24 5.98 3.75
C VAL A 95 -14.17 6.43 2.60
N ALA A 96 -14.92 5.50 2.01
CA ALA A 96 -15.92 5.81 0.99
C ALA A 96 -17.08 6.67 1.55
N LYS A 97 -17.46 6.45 2.82
CA LYS A 97 -18.55 7.16 3.49
C LYS A 97 -18.14 8.54 4.03
N ASP A 98 -16.99 8.63 4.70
CA ASP A 98 -16.50 9.85 5.37
C ASP A 98 -15.61 10.74 4.47
N ARG A 99 -15.36 10.36 3.20
CA ARG A 99 -14.51 11.08 2.23
C ARG A 99 -13.13 11.51 2.76
N GLY A 100 -12.51 10.73 3.66
CA GLY A 100 -11.20 11.12 4.18
C GLY A 100 -10.51 10.05 5.03
N PHE A 101 -9.20 10.26 5.21
CA PHE A 101 -8.33 9.44 6.07
C PHE A 101 -8.13 10.06 7.46
N SER A 102 -8.77 11.20 7.73
CA SER A 102 -8.49 12.06 8.89
C SER A 102 -8.81 11.44 10.26
N LYS A 103 -9.63 10.38 10.30
CA LYS A 103 -10.01 9.65 11.53
C LYS A 103 -9.36 8.27 11.64
N MET A 104 -8.39 7.98 10.78
CA MET A 104 -7.78 6.66 10.68
C MET A 104 -6.54 6.60 11.57
N SER A 105 -6.44 5.58 12.39
CA SER A 105 -5.21 5.32 13.17
C SER A 105 -4.07 4.91 12.24
N ARG A 106 -2.83 5.09 12.68
CA ARG A 106 -1.63 4.71 11.92
C ARG A 106 -1.64 3.24 11.49
N GLN A 107 -2.07 2.36 12.38
CA GLN A 107 -2.16 0.92 12.11
C GLN A 107 -3.16 0.60 10.99
N GLU A 108 -4.31 1.28 10.99
CA GLU A 108 -5.33 1.13 9.96
C GLU A 108 -4.84 1.64 8.59
N LEU A 109 -4.06 2.71 8.56
CA LEU A 109 -3.45 3.25 7.34
C LEU A 109 -2.40 2.29 6.75
N GLU A 110 -1.48 1.80 7.60
CA GLU A 110 -0.48 0.82 7.20
C GLU A 110 -1.14 -0.47 6.68
N LEU A 111 -2.24 -0.90 7.32
CA LEU A 111 -3.03 -2.04 6.86
C LEU A 111 -3.69 -1.75 5.51
N TYR A 112 -4.29 -0.57 5.33
CA TYR A 112 -4.95 -0.18 4.10
C TYR A 112 -4.02 -0.17 2.89
N GLU A 113 -2.76 0.24 3.10
CA GLU A 113 -1.73 0.27 2.06
C GLU A 113 -1.17 -1.13 1.73
N LYS A 114 -0.94 -1.98 2.75
CA LYS A 114 -0.30 -3.30 2.56
C LYS A 114 -1.25 -4.36 2.00
N MET A 115 -2.52 -4.33 2.40
CA MET A 115 -3.49 -5.38 2.08
C MET A 115 -3.69 -5.68 0.58
N PRO A 116 -3.72 -4.69 -0.35
CA PRO A 116 -3.83 -4.98 -1.77
C PRO A 116 -2.68 -5.84 -2.33
N SER A 117 -1.45 -5.59 -1.90
CA SER A 117 -0.27 -6.34 -2.33
C SER A 117 -0.31 -7.77 -1.78
N ASP A 118 -0.69 -7.92 -0.52
CA ASP A 118 -0.86 -9.23 0.12
C ASP A 118 -1.98 -10.04 -0.56
N MET A 119 -3.10 -9.40 -0.93
CA MET A 119 -4.16 -10.07 -1.71
C MET A 119 -3.67 -10.59 -3.07
N TRP A 120 -2.84 -9.82 -3.77
CA TRP A 120 -2.28 -10.24 -5.07
C TRP A 120 -1.30 -11.40 -4.94
N ARG A 121 -0.53 -11.46 -3.87
CA ARG A 121 0.42 -12.55 -3.60
C ARG A 121 -0.30 -13.87 -3.30
N ILE A 122 -1.43 -13.80 -2.61
CA ILE A 122 -2.19 -15.00 -2.23
C ILE A 122 -3.21 -15.44 -3.29
N ALA A 123 -3.64 -14.54 -4.19
CA ALA A 123 -4.64 -14.87 -5.22
C ALA A 123 -4.26 -16.08 -6.09
N PRO A 124 -3.01 -16.24 -6.60
CA PRO A 124 -2.62 -17.43 -7.36
C PRO A 124 -2.73 -18.72 -6.55
N VAL A 125 -2.37 -18.67 -5.26
CA VAL A 125 -2.48 -19.82 -4.36
C VAL A 125 -3.94 -20.26 -4.25
N LEU A 126 -4.85 -19.30 -4.11
CA LEU A 126 -6.29 -19.56 -3.97
C LEU A 126 -6.96 -20.04 -5.26
N ILE A 127 -6.58 -19.46 -6.39
CA ILE A 127 -7.10 -19.87 -7.70
C ILE A 127 -6.70 -21.31 -7.98
N LEU A 128 -5.43 -21.66 -7.74
CA LEU A 128 -4.92 -23.01 -7.97
C LEU A 128 -5.46 -24.02 -6.96
N SER A 129 -5.70 -23.62 -5.71
CA SER A 129 -6.32 -24.50 -4.70
C SER A 129 -7.82 -24.72 -4.90
N ALA A 130 -8.50 -23.84 -5.64
CA ALA A 130 -9.90 -24.03 -6.03
C ALA A 130 -10.08 -25.08 -7.15
N ILE A 131 -9.02 -25.39 -7.90
CA ILE A 131 -9.04 -26.38 -8.97
C ILE A 131 -8.88 -27.78 -8.36
N PRO A 132 -9.71 -28.77 -8.73
CA PRO A 132 -9.49 -30.16 -8.34
C PRO A 132 -8.09 -30.60 -8.78
N PHE A 133 -7.35 -31.26 -7.89
CA PHE A 133 -5.92 -31.62 -8.04
C PHE A 133 -4.88 -30.50 -7.96
N GLY A 134 -5.25 -29.22 -8.15
CA GLY A 134 -4.30 -28.10 -8.02
C GLY A 134 -3.70 -27.95 -6.61
N ASN A 135 -4.44 -28.42 -5.60
CA ASN A 135 -3.99 -28.55 -4.21
C ASN A 135 -2.67 -29.33 -4.04
N TYR A 136 -2.44 -30.37 -4.85
CA TYR A 136 -1.24 -31.20 -4.74
C TYR A 136 0.02 -30.51 -5.23
N ILE A 137 -0.11 -29.46 -6.04
CA ILE A 137 1.02 -28.70 -6.59
C ILE A 137 1.24 -27.42 -5.77
N ILE A 138 0.16 -26.74 -5.40
CA ILE A 138 0.24 -25.42 -4.79
C ILE A 138 0.72 -25.44 -3.33
N PHE A 139 0.37 -26.47 -2.53
CA PHE A 139 0.85 -26.57 -1.15
C PHE A 139 2.34 -26.86 -1.04
N PRO A 140 2.91 -27.83 -1.79
CA PRO A 140 4.36 -27.98 -1.85
C PRO A 140 5.07 -26.73 -2.36
N LEU A 141 4.50 -26.03 -3.34
CA LEU A 141 5.08 -24.81 -3.90
C LEU A 141 5.08 -23.65 -2.89
N ALA A 142 3.97 -23.45 -2.18
CA ALA A 142 3.85 -22.48 -1.10
C ALA A 142 4.85 -22.79 0.05
N PHE A 143 5.12 -24.07 0.30
CA PHE A 143 6.14 -24.52 1.25
C PHE A 143 7.58 -24.28 0.78
N LEU A 144 7.85 -24.48 -0.52
CA LEU A 144 9.18 -24.27 -1.10
C LEU A 144 9.57 -22.78 -1.20
N LYS A 145 8.59 -21.88 -1.42
CA LYS A 145 8.82 -20.43 -1.59
C LYS A 145 7.85 -19.57 -0.76
N PRO A 146 7.85 -19.69 0.58
CA PRO A 146 6.92 -18.99 1.46
C PRO A 146 7.04 -17.47 1.36
N ARG A 147 8.24 -16.92 1.15
CA ARG A 147 8.45 -15.47 1.03
C ARG A 147 7.81 -14.84 -0.22
N LYS A 148 7.62 -15.61 -1.31
CA LYS A 148 7.08 -15.10 -2.59
C LYS A 148 5.60 -15.36 -2.76
N LEU A 149 5.10 -16.48 -2.24
CA LEU A 149 3.75 -16.98 -2.49
C LEU A 149 2.80 -16.81 -1.29
N LEU A 150 3.35 -16.62 -0.10
CA LEU A 150 2.58 -16.49 1.13
C LEU A 150 2.78 -15.11 1.75
N CYS A 151 1.70 -14.48 2.18
CA CYS A 151 1.73 -13.23 2.92
C CYS A 151 2.29 -13.47 4.33
N SER A 152 2.71 -12.38 4.99
CA SER A 152 3.35 -12.48 6.32
C SER A 152 2.48 -13.16 7.39
N HIS A 153 1.16 -13.21 7.18
CA HIS A 153 0.18 -13.92 8.00
C HIS A 153 0.38 -15.44 8.00
N PHE A 154 0.91 -16.03 6.93
CA PHE A 154 1.02 -17.48 6.77
C PHE A 154 2.40 -18.02 7.17
N TRP A 155 3.31 -17.14 7.55
CA TRP A 155 4.65 -17.52 7.96
C TRP A 155 4.63 -18.03 9.39
N SER A 156 5.34 -19.13 9.64
CA SER A 156 5.60 -19.55 11.01
C SER A 156 6.35 -18.46 11.79
N ILE A 157 6.28 -18.48 13.12
CA ILE A 157 7.01 -17.51 13.96
C ILE A 157 8.50 -17.50 13.61
N GLN A 158 9.08 -18.67 13.36
CA GLN A 158 10.48 -18.84 12.97
C GLN A 158 10.76 -18.21 11.60
N GLN A 159 9.90 -18.46 10.61
CA GLN A 159 10.01 -17.85 9.28
C GLN A 159 9.85 -16.34 9.34
N LYS A 160 8.96 -15.83 10.20
CA LYS A 160 8.73 -14.39 10.36
C LYS A 160 9.97 -13.70 10.91
N VAL A 161 10.62 -14.29 11.92
CA VAL A 161 11.89 -13.77 12.46
C VAL A 161 12.98 -13.78 11.39
N GLU A 162 13.14 -14.91 10.68
CA GLU A 162 14.18 -15.04 9.66
C GLU A 162 13.97 -14.07 8.49
N PHE A 163 12.76 -13.98 7.95
CA PHE A 163 12.48 -13.07 6.84
C PHE A 163 12.54 -11.60 7.25
N THR A 164 12.14 -11.26 8.49
CA THR A 164 12.33 -9.91 9.03
C THR A 164 13.81 -9.57 9.17
N ARG A 165 14.64 -10.51 9.63
CA ARG A 165 16.10 -10.34 9.70
C ARG A 165 16.69 -10.12 8.31
N GLN A 166 16.27 -10.91 7.32
CA GLN A 166 16.73 -10.76 5.94
C GLN A 166 16.33 -9.40 5.34
N ASP A 167 15.07 -9.00 5.50
CA ASP A 167 14.56 -7.69 5.05
C ASP A 167 15.33 -6.54 5.71
N LEU A 168 15.54 -6.62 7.03
CA LEU A 168 16.31 -5.61 7.77
C LEU A 168 17.77 -5.55 7.28
N THR A 169 18.39 -6.71 7.02
CA THR A 169 19.76 -6.78 6.50
C THR A 169 19.86 -6.17 5.11
N GLU A 170 18.90 -6.46 4.24
CA GLU A 170 18.80 -5.92 2.88
C GLU A 170 18.57 -4.40 2.92
N ARG A 171 17.70 -3.91 3.79
CA ARG A 171 17.49 -2.47 4.01
C ARG A 171 18.74 -1.79 4.58
N LEU A 172 19.43 -2.41 5.52
CA LEU A 172 20.69 -1.90 6.08
C LEU A 172 21.78 -1.75 5.01
N ARG A 173 21.80 -2.63 4.00
CA ARG A 173 22.74 -2.55 2.87
C ARG A 173 22.60 -1.23 2.10
N HIS A 174 21.38 -0.75 1.90
CA HIS A 174 21.09 0.49 1.17
C HIS A 174 21.08 1.72 2.08
N ASN A 175 20.56 1.58 3.31
CA ASN A 175 20.47 2.70 4.26
C ASN A 175 21.84 3.14 4.79
N LYS A 176 22.82 2.22 4.90
CA LYS A 176 24.16 2.56 5.40
C LYS A 176 24.90 3.54 4.47
N PRO A 177 24.99 3.32 3.14
CA PRO A 177 25.51 4.31 2.20
C PRO A 177 24.79 5.65 2.26
N VAL A 178 23.46 5.65 2.32
CA VAL A 178 22.66 6.89 2.43
C VAL A 178 23.01 7.66 3.70
N PHE A 179 23.11 6.96 4.84
CA PHE A 179 23.50 7.58 6.10
C PHE A 179 24.93 8.15 6.07
N ARG A 180 25.88 7.48 5.39
CA ARG A 180 27.24 8.00 5.20
C ARG A 180 27.27 9.25 4.32
N ALA A 181 26.45 9.30 3.27
CA ALA A 181 26.31 10.50 2.45
C ALA A 181 25.68 11.66 3.25
N LEU A 182 24.66 11.38 4.08
CA LEU A 182 24.10 12.35 4.99
C LEU A 182 25.16 12.91 5.95
N GLN A 183 25.99 12.04 6.53
CA GLN A 183 27.11 12.45 7.39
C GLN A 183 28.13 13.34 6.67
N ALA A 184 28.51 12.98 5.44
CA ALA A 184 29.50 13.74 4.67
C ALA A 184 29.03 15.15 4.33
N LYS A 185 27.73 15.31 4.04
CA LYS A 185 27.10 16.58 3.66
C LYS A 185 26.74 17.49 4.84
N VAL A 186 26.95 17.05 6.09
CA VAL A 186 26.75 17.92 7.29
C VAL A 186 27.65 19.14 7.24
N GLU A 187 28.87 19.01 6.70
CA GLU A 187 29.82 20.10 6.66
C GLU A 187 29.44 21.19 5.66
N ASP A 188 28.72 20.83 4.60
CA ASP A 188 28.25 21.70 3.52
C ASP A 188 27.09 22.62 3.95
N ILE A 189 26.56 22.46 5.17
CA ILE A 189 25.44 23.28 5.67
C ILE A 189 25.95 24.70 6.01
N PRO A 190 25.41 25.76 5.37
CA PRO A 190 25.90 27.13 5.57
C PRO A 190 25.46 27.74 6.91
N ASP A 191 24.27 27.41 7.40
CA ASP A 191 23.74 27.90 8.67
C ASP A 191 24.36 27.13 9.86
N SER A 192 25.06 27.85 10.73
CA SER A 192 25.79 27.29 11.87
C SER A 192 24.88 26.72 12.97
N GLU A 193 23.70 27.31 13.19
CA GLU A 193 22.74 26.82 14.18
C GLU A 193 22.06 25.55 13.65
N LEU A 194 21.63 25.58 12.39
CA LEU A 194 20.99 24.45 11.71
C LEU A 194 21.96 23.27 11.55
N LYS A 195 23.22 23.55 11.23
CA LYS A 195 24.32 22.56 11.19
C LYS A 195 24.51 21.87 12.54
N ARG A 196 24.49 22.62 13.64
CA ARG A 196 24.61 22.06 14.99
C ARG A 196 23.43 21.14 15.33
N LYS A 197 22.20 21.59 15.06
CA LYS A 197 20.97 20.78 15.28
C LYS A 197 21.00 19.50 14.45
N TRP A 198 21.32 19.62 13.16
CA TRP A 198 21.39 18.49 12.25
C TRP A 198 22.50 17.50 12.62
N ARG A 199 23.66 17.97 13.05
CA ARG A 199 24.74 17.12 13.57
C ARG A 199 24.27 16.30 14.78
N GLY A 200 23.48 16.89 15.67
CA GLY A 200 22.85 16.18 16.79
C GLY A 200 21.90 15.07 16.31
N VAL A 201 21.04 15.37 15.33
CA VAL A 201 20.13 14.39 14.72
C VAL A 201 20.91 13.22 14.11
N VAL A 202 21.94 13.50 13.31
CA VAL A 202 22.78 12.50 12.65
C VAL A 202 23.57 11.67 13.68
N ALA A 203 24.05 12.29 14.76
CA ALA A 203 24.74 11.58 15.85
C ALA A 203 23.80 10.62 16.58
N SER A 204 22.56 11.04 16.88
CA SER A 204 21.54 10.19 17.48
C SER A 204 21.22 8.98 16.59
N LEU A 205 21.02 9.21 15.28
CA LEU A 205 20.80 8.13 14.31
C LEU A 205 21.99 7.16 14.24
N GLY A 206 23.22 7.68 14.36
CA GLY A 206 24.46 6.88 14.36
C GLY A 206 24.67 6.06 15.64
N SER A 207 24.17 6.54 16.79
CA SER A 207 24.23 5.81 18.08
C SER A 207 23.10 4.80 18.26
N GLY A 208 22.14 4.76 17.32
CA GLY A 208 20.97 3.88 17.39
C GLY A 208 19.79 4.47 18.17
N VAL A 209 19.86 5.76 18.50
CA VAL A 209 18.78 6.50 19.18
C VAL A 209 17.92 7.23 18.14
N HIS A 210 16.61 7.23 18.34
CA HIS A 210 15.70 7.96 17.46
C HIS A 210 15.61 9.44 17.89
N PRO A 211 15.86 10.41 16.98
CA PRO A 211 15.69 11.83 17.27
C PRO A 211 14.22 12.18 17.50
N SER A 212 13.95 13.25 18.27
CA SER A 212 12.58 13.71 18.51
C SER A 212 11.94 14.22 17.22
N PRO A 213 10.62 14.09 17.03
CA PRO A 213 9.93 14.68 15.88
C PRO A 213 10.19 16.19 15.73
N ASN A 214 10.31 16.92 16.84
CA ASN A 214 10.57 18.36 16.81
C ASN A 214 11.97 18.68 16.27
N ASP A 215 12.98 17.90 16.66
CA ASP A 215 14.36 18.06 16.17
C ASP A 215 14.45 17.89 14.65
N LEU A 216 13.63 16.98 14.10
CA LEU A 216 13.50 16.76 12.66
C LEU A 216 12.78 17.91 11.95
N LEU A 217 11.72 18.44 12.56
CA LEU A 217 10.94 19.54 11.99
C LEU A 217 11.77 20.83 11.91
N ASP A 218 12.62 21.08 12.90
CA ASP A 218 13.55 22.22 12.91
C ASP A 218 14.56 22.15 11.76
N CYS A 219 14.86 20.94 11.27
CA CYS A 219 15.82 20.70 10.19
C CYS A 219 15.17 20.54 8.81
N LYS A 220 13.85 20.71 8.68
CA LYS A 220 13.11 20.44 7.43
C LYS A 220 13.63 21.22 6.22
N GLU A 221 14.13 22.44 6.46
CA GLU A 221 14.58 23.33 5.38
C GLU A 221 15.80 22.77 4.63
N LEU A 222 16.61 21.94 5.29
CA LEU A 222 17.78 21.28 4.69
C LEU A 222 17.40 20.28 3.59
N PHE A 223 16.16 19.80 3.58
CA PHE A 223 15.61 18.88 2.56
C PHE A 223 14.89 19.61 1.44
N SER A 224 14.48 20.86 1.68
CA SER A 224 13.87 21.73 0.67
C SER A 224 14.91 22.46 -0.18
N LYS A 225 16.13 22.59 0.31
CA LYS A 225 17.26 23.28 -0.32
C LYS A 225 18.49 22.36 -0.34
N GLU A 226 19.59 22.82 -0.93
CA GLU A 226 20.88 22.16 -0.75
C GLU A 226 21.27 22.13 0.74
N PRO A 227 21.90 21.05 1.25
CA PRO A 227 22.54 19.96 0.51
C PRO A 227 21.70 18.68 0.30
N TYR A 228 20.51 18.54 0.89
CA TYR A 228 19.72 17.29 0.84
C TYR A 228 18.49 17.32 -0.08
N HIS A 229 18.42 18.28 -0.98
CA HIS A 229 17.40 18.31 -2.01
C HIS A 229 17.44 17.04 -2.88
N LEU A 230 16.29 16.57 -3.38
CA LEU A 230 16.25 15.34 -4.18
C LEU A 230 17.11 15.43 -5.46
N ASN A 231 17.29 16.64 -6.00
CA ASN A 231 18.14 16.87 -7.18
C ASN A 231 19.65 16.87 -6.88
N SER A 232 20.05 16.94 -5.60
CA SER A 232 21.46 16.87 -5.18
C SER A 232 21.88 15.46 -4.77
N LEU A 233 20.99 14.46 -4.89
CA LEU A 233 21.30 13.06 -4.67
C LEU A 233 22.18 12.52 -5.80
N THR A 234 23.32 11.95 -5.44
CA THR A 234 24.19 11.22 -6.37
C THR A 234 23.48 9.98 -6.91
N TYR A 235 23.72 9.64 -8.18
CA TYR A 235 23.17 8.45 -8.85
C TYR A 235 23.34 7.13 -8.06
N VAL A 236 24.41 7.03 -7.27
CA VAL A 236 24.71 5.90 -6.36
C VAL A 236 23.61 5.67 -5.29
N HIS A 237 22.73 6.64 -5.06
CA HIS A 237 21.61 6.53 -4.12
C HIS A 237 20.27 6.15 -4.78
N MET A 238 20.20 6.04 -6.12
CA MET A 238 18.97 5.77 -6.87
C MET A 238 18.90 4.39 -7.53
N ASP A 239 20.00 3.63 -7.52
CA ASP A 239 20.07 2.22 -7.93
C ASP A 239 19.83 1.26 -6.75
#